data_AF-A0A7S2W0W5-F1
#
_entry.id   AF-A0A7S2W0W5-F1
#
_cell.length_a   1.000
_cell.length_b   1.000
_cell.length_c   1.000
_cell.angle_alpha   90.00
_cell.angle_beta   90.00
_cell.angle_gamma   90.00
#
_symmetry.space_group_name_H-M   'P 1'
#
loop_
_entity.id
_entity.type
_entity.pdbx_description
1 polymer ?
#
loop_
_entity_poly.entity_id
_entity_poly.type
_entity_poly.pdbx_seq_one_letter_code
_entity_poly.pdbx_strand_id
1 'polypeptide(L)'
;VRWESKLLMELCDSVVDVAVDLVQSAAYEVLKQTIMATLITAVAWPYALLSAANMIDGSWTLAIERADKAGIELAGTLLQGQAGHRPVVLVGFSMGARTIYSCLKELSRHQEIWEEQQELSIK
;
A
#
# COMPACT_ATOMS: atom_id res chain seq x y z
N VAL A 1 19.75 -3.30 2.62
CA VAL A 1 18.49 -4.07 2.73
C VAL A 1 17.53 -3.55 1.67
N ARG A 2 17.10 -4.39 0.72
CA ARG A 2 16.12 -4.02 -0.31
C ARG A 2 14.79 -4.69 0.06
N TRP A 3 13.89 -3.93 0.69
CA TRP A 3 12.56 -4.43 1.04
C TRP A 3 11.73 -4.55 -0.25
N GLU A 4 11.24 -5.77 -0.52
CA GLU A 4 10.24 -6.13 -1.53
C GLU A 4 10.28 -5.29 -2.82
N SER A 5 11.47 -5.06 -3.37
CA SER A 5 11.64 -4.08 -4.45
C SER A 5 10.94 -4.51 -5.72
N LYS A 6 10.78 -5.81 -5.96
CA LYS A 6 10.04 -6.34 -7.12
C LYS A 6 8.56 -6.00 -7.04
N LEU A 7 7.93 -6.24 -5.88
CA LEU A 7 6.52 -5.93 -5.66
C LEU A 7 6.25 -4.43 -5.71
N LEU A 8 7.16 -3.63 -5.15
CA LEU A 8 7.09 -2.17 -5.25
C LEU A 8 7.21 -1.68 -6.69
N MET A 9 8.14 -2.25 -7.47
CA MET A 9 8.28 -1.93 -8.90
C MET A 9 7.04 -2.36 -9.67
N GLU A 10 6.51 -3.56 -9.43
CA GLU A 10 5.28 -4.07 -10.06
C GLU A 10 4.05 -3.19 -9.74
N LEU A 11 3.95 -2.68 -8.51
CA LEU A 11 2.93 -1.70 -8.14
C LEU A 11 3.12 -0.36 -8.86
N CYS A 12 4.36 0.13 -8.95
CA CYS A 12 4.66 1.35 -9.71
C CYS A 12 4.34 1.18 -11.21
N ASP A 13 4.70 0.04 -11.80
CA ASP A 13 4.44 -0.29 -13.19
C ASP A 13 2.93 -0.37 -13.44
N SER A 14 2.17 -1.03 -12.56
CA SER A 14 0.71 -1.09 -12.65
C SER A 14 0.05 0.30 -12.62
N VAL A 15 0.56 1.22 -11.80
CA VAL A 15 0.06 2.61 -11.73
C VAL A 15 0.43 3.40 -12.99
N VAL A 16 1.64 3.19 -13.51
CA VAL A 16 2.10 3.81 -14.76
C VAL A 16 1.26 3.32 -15.94
N ASP A 17 0.93 2.02 -16.00
CA ASP A 17 0.10 1.44 -17.04
C ASP A 17 -1.31 2.05 -17.04
N VAL A 18 -1.94 2.17 -15.87
CA VAL A 18 -3.24 2.87 -15.74
C VAL A 18 -3.14 4.32 -16.22
N ALA A 19 -2.05 5.02 -15.87
CA ALA A 19 -1.85 6.40 -16.31
C ALA A 19 -1.64 6.52 -17.83
N VAL A 20 -0.87 5.61 -18.43
CA VAL A 20 -0.64 5.54 -19.87
C VAL A 20 -1.94 5.23 -20.61
N ASP A 21 -2.74 4.28 -20.12
CA ASP A 21 -4.04 3.92 -20.70
C ASP A 21 -5.01 5.11 -20.68
N LEU A 22 -5.04 5.88 -19.59
CA LEU A 22 -5.85 7.09 -19.48
C LEU A 22 -5.39 8.18 -20.47
N VAL A 23 -4.08 8.40 -20.60
CA VAL A 23 -3.52 9.39 -21.53
C VAL A 23 -3.76 8.98 -22.98
N GLN A 24 -3.56 7.71 -23.33
CA GLN A 24 -3.83 7.19 -24.65
C GLN A 24 -5.32 7.31 -24.98
N SER A 25 -6.20 6.94 -24.06
CA SER A 25 -7.65 7.10 -24.21
C SER A 25 -8.03 8.57 -24.46
N ALA A 26 -7.45 9.51 -23.72
CA ALA A 26 -7.67 10.93 -23.93
C ALA A 26 -7.14 11.42 -25.31
N ALA A 27 -6.00 10.90 -25.75
CA ALA A 27 -5.44 11.22 -27.08
C ALA A 27 -6.31 10.65 -28.21
N TYR A 28 -6.82 9.42 -28.09
CA TYR A 28 -7.77 8.83 -29.03
C TYR A 28 -9.11 9.58 -29.05
N GLU A 29 -9.57 10.09 -27.93
CA GLU A 29 -10.79 10.90 -27.83
C GLU A 29 -10.64 12.20 -28.63
N VAL A 30 -9.53 12.92 -28.46
CA VAL A 30 -9.22 14.14 -29.23
C VAL A 30 -9.10 13.84 -30.72
N LEU A 31 -8.56 12.69 -31.11
CA LEU A 31 -8.43 12.29 -32.52
C LEU A 31 -9.77 11.87 -33.17
N LYS A 32 -10.72 11.36 -32.38
CA LYS A 32 -12.06 10.89 -32.83
C LYS A 32 -13.17 11.95 -32.69
N GLN A 33 -12.84 13.11 -32.11
CA GLN A 33 -13.78 14.20 -31.82
C GLN A 33 -14.49 14.83 -33.03
N THR A 34 -14.20 14.40 -34.27
CA THR A 34 -14.85 14.98 -35.44
C THR A 34 -16.28 14.49 -35.67
N ILE A 35 -16.70 13.27 -35.24
CA ILE A 35 -18.08 12.77 -35.50
C ILE A 35 -18.68 11.88 -34.38
N MET A 36 -17.90 11.24 -33.49
CA MET A 36 -18.42 10.20 -32.55
C MET A 36 -18.15 10.44 -31.04
N ALA A 37 -17.94 11.67 -30.59
CA ALA A 37 -17.55 11.99 -29.21
C ALA A 37 -18.53 11.44 -28.12
N THR A 38 -19.83 11.44 -28.40
CA THR A 38 -20.84 10.98 -27.41
C THR A 38 -20.81 9.47 -27.17
N LEU A 39 -20.46 8.67 -28.18
CA LEU A 39 -20.39 7.21 -28.04
C LEU A 39 -19.11 6.75 -27.34
N ILE A 40 -18.01 7.50 -27.51
CA ILE A 40 -16.70 7.11 -26.95
C ILE A 40 -16.57 7.57 -25.50
N THR A 41 -17.05 8.77 -25.15
CA THR A 41 -17.13 9.21 -23.74
C THR A 41 -18.01 8.29 -22.89
N ALA A 42 -19.07 7.70 -23.47
CA ALA A 42 -19.92 6.72 -22.81
C ALA A 42 -19.18 5.41 -22.44
N VAL A 43 -18.15 5.03 -23.21
CA VAL A 43 -17.35 3.81 -22.97
C VAL A 43 -16.08 4.09 -22.17
N ALA A 44 -15.56 5.32 -22.23
CA ALA A 44 -14.36 5.74 -21.51
C ALA A 44 -14.51 5.62 -19.99
N TRP A 45 -15.65 6.01 -19.43
CA TRP A 45 -15.90 5.93 -17.99
C TRP A 45 -15.96 4.48 -17.46
N PRO A 46 -16.73 3.56 -18.09
CA PRO A 46 -16.67 2.13 -17.75
C PRO A 46 -15.26 1.53 -17.84
N TYR A 47 -14.49 1.87 -18.88
CA TYR A 47 -13.14 1.33 -19.07
C TYR A 47 -12.15 1.84 -18.00
N ALA A 48 -12.17 3.13 -17.69
CA ALA A 48 -11.36 3.70 -16.62
C ALA A 48 -11.67 3.07 -15.25
N LEU A 49 -12.96 2.85 -14.96
CA LEU A 49 -13.38 2.14 -13.74
C LEU A 49 -12.86 0.70 -13.71
N LEU A 50 -12.95 -0.04 -14.82
CA LEU A 50 -12.45 -1.41 -14.91
C LEU A 50 -10.92 -1.48 -14.74
N SER A 51 -10.17 -0.57 -15.35
CA SER A 51 -8.72 -0.50 -15.22
C SER A 51 -8.29 -0.17 -13.79
N ALA A 52 -8.93 0.81 -13.16
CA ALA A 52 -8.71 1.15 -11.75
C ALA A 52 -9.06 -0.02 -10.81
N ALA A 53 -10.17 -0.72 -11.07
CA ALA A 53 -10.57 -1.89 -10.28
C ALA A 53 -9.53 -3.01 -10.35
N ASN A 54 -9.03 -3.34 -11.56
CA ASN A 54 -7.98 -4.36 -11.73
C ASN A 54 -6.69 -4.02 -10.96
N MET A 55 -6.26 -2.74 -10.97
CA MET A 55 -5.09 -2.29 -10.21
C MET A 55 -5.29 -2.42 -8.70
N ILE A 56 -6.50 -2.09 -8.21
CA ILE A 56 -6.87 -2.16 -6.79
C ILE A 56 -6.94 -3.62 -6.32
N ASP A 57 -7.55 -4.50 -7.12
CA ASP A 57 -7.85 -5.87 -6.72
C ASP A 57 -6.60 -6.78 -6.69
N GLY A 58 -5.57 -6.49 -7.50
CA GLY A 58 -4.35 -7.31 -7.58
C GLY A 58 -3.15 -6.72 -6.84
N SER A 59 -2.38 -5.88 -7.53
CA SER A 59 -1.07 -5.39 -7.08
C SER A 59 -1.17 -4.54 -5.81
N TRP A 60 -2.17 -3.68 -5.72
CA TRP A 60 -2.36 -2.80 -4.56
C TRP A 60 -2.70 -3.57 -3.29
N THR A 61 -3.68 -4.47 -3.36
CA THR A 61 -4.07 -5.31 -2.22
C THR A 61 -2.92 -6.18 -1.75
N LEU A 62 -2.19 -6.82 -2.67
CA LEU A 62 -1.01 -7.63 -2.33
C LEU A 62 0.09 -6.81 -1.66
N ALA A 63 0.34 -5.58 -2.14
CA ALA A 63 1.33 -4.69 -1.55
C ALA A 63 0.94 -4.26 -0.13
N ILE A 64 -0.34 -3.98 0.13
CA ILE A 64 -0.84 -3.68 1.47
C ILE A 64 -0.62 -4.87 2.41
N GLU A 65 -1.02 -6.09 2.02
CA GLU A 65 -0.86 -7.27 2.88
C GLU A 65 0.62 -7.53 3.21
N ARG A 66 1.51 -7.33 2.24
CA ARG A 66 2.95 -7.49 2.43
C ARG A 66 3.54 -6.39 3.31
N ALA A 67 3.08 -5.15 3.15
CA ALA A 67 3.45 -4.04 4.02
C ALA A 67 3.03 -4.29 5.47
N ASP A 68 1.82 -4.83 5.68
CA ASP A 68 1.30 -5.15 7.00
C ASP A 68 2.11 -6.26 7.67
N LYS A 69 2.39 -7.36 6.96
CA LYS A 69 3.25 -8.46 7.44
C LYS A 69 4.66 -7.98 7.80
N ALA A 70 5.27 -7.16 6.94
CA ALA A 70 6.59 -6.58 7.23
C ALA A 70 6.58 -5.68 8.47
N GLY A 71 5.46 -4.97 8.73
CA GLY A 71 5.30 -4.15 9.92
C GLY A 71 5.26 -4.99 11.21
N ILE A 72 4.57 -6.12 11.18
CA ILE A 72 4.52 -7.07 12.31
C ILE A 72 5.92 -7.62 12.62
N GLU A 73 6.66 -8.07 11.59
CA GLU A 73 8.04 -8.55 11.76
C GLU A 73 8.96 -7.45 12.30
N LEU A 74 8.82 -6.22 11.80
CA LEU A 74 9.57 -5.07 12.30
C LEU A 74 9.28 -4.83 13.79
N ALA A 75 8.01 -4.87 14.21
CA ALA A 75 7.65 -4.75 15.62
C ALA A 75 8.30 -5.86 16.48
N GLY A 76 8.28 -7.10 16.00
CA GLY A 76 8.93 -8.23 16.65
C GLY A 76 10.43 -8.00 16.86
N THR A 77 11.14 -7.51 15.84
CA THR A 77 12.58 -7.20 15.95
C THR A 77 12.87 -6.06 16.93
N LEU A 78 12.00 -5.05 16.98
CA LEU A 78 12.13 -3.92 17.92
C LEU A 78 11.92 -4.38 19.37
N LEU A 79 10.92 -5.23 19.62
CA LEU A 79 10.64 -5.78 20.96
C LEU A 79 11.74 -6.73 21.44
N GLN A 80 12.32 -7.54 20.55
CA GLN A 80 13.44 -8.43 20.90
C GLN A 80 14.72 -7.67 21.23
N GLY A 81 14.82 -6.39 20.86
CA GLY A 81 15.96 -5.54 21.21
C GLY A 81 17.28 -5.99 20.59
N GLN A 82 17.26 -6.66 19.42
CA GLN A 82 18.48 -7.17 18.76
C GLN A 82 19.52 -6.07 18.47
N ALA A 83 19.09 -4.81 18.32
CA ALA A 83 19.95 -3.64 18.11
C ALA A 83 20.24 -2.83 19.40
N GLY A 84 19.83 -3.33 20.57
CA GLY A 84 19.83 -2.61 21.85
C GLY A 84 18.61 -1.70 22.02
N HIS A 85 18.30 -1.32 23.26
CA HIS A 85 17.15 -0.47 23.65
C HIS A 85 17.33 1.02 23.27
N ARG A 86 17.91 1.30 22.09
CA ARG A 86 18.13 2.66 21.61
C ARG A 86 16.83 3.21 21.00
N PRO A 87 16.55 4.50 21.16
CA PRO A 87 15.42 5.12 20.48
C PRO A 87 15.59 4.99 18.96
N VAL A 88 14.53 4.60 18.26
CA VAL A 88 14.51 4.39 16.80
C VAL A 88 13.62 5.43 16.15
N VAL A 89 14.08 6.02 15.05
CA VAL A 89 13.30 6.92 14.20
C VAL A 89 12.97 6.19 12.90
N LEU A 90 11.67 6.04 12.62
CA LEU A 90 11.18 5.39 11.40
C LEU A 90 10.71 6.46 10.41
N VAL A 91 11.15 6.36 9.15
CA VAL A 91 10.73 7.24 8.06
C VAL A 91 10.25 6.37 6.90
N GLY A 92 9.04 6.60 6.41
CA GLY A 92 8.45 5.81 5.33
C GLY A 92 7.45 6.61 4.51
N PHE A 93 7.37 6.27 3.22
CA PHE A 93 6.47 6.89 2.24
C PHE A 93 5.64 5.79 1.56
N SER A 94 4.40 6.10 1.15
CA SER A 94 3.49 5.14 0.49
C SER A 94 3.38 3.81 1.28
N MET A 95 3.71 2.67 0.68
CA MET A 95 3.72 1.35 1.34
C MET A 95 4.66 1.29 2.55
N GLY A 96 5.77 2.05 2.55
CA GLY A 96 6.63 2.16 3.72
C GLY A 96 5.97 2.86 4.91
N ALA A 97 5.09 3.84 4.66
CA ALA A 97 4.30 4.46 5.72
C ALA A 97 3.27 3.47 6.29
N ARG A 98 2.66 2.64 5.42
CA ARG A 98 1.77 1.56 5.84
C ARG A 98 2.48 0.51 6.71
N THR A 99 3.69 0.12 6.34
CA THR A 99 4.54 -0.78 7.16
C THR A 99 4.82 -0.20 8.54
N ILE A 100 5.17 1.09 8.64
CA ILE A 100 5.39 1.76 9.92
C ILE A 100 4.11 1.78 10.75
N TYR A 101 2.97 2.09 10.14
CA TYR A 101 1.68 2.08 10.82
C TYR A 101 1.33 0.70 11.39
N SER A 102 1.48 -0.37 10.59
CA SER A 102 1.29 -1.74 11.05
C SER A 102 2.21 -2.10 12.22
N CYS A 103 3.50 -1.70 12.13
CA CYS A 103 4.47 -1.89 13.20
C CYS A 103 4.03 -1.21 14.51
N LEU A 104 3.65 0.07 14.46
CA LEU A 104 3.20 0.81 15.65
C LEU A 104 1.92 0.21 16.26
N LYS A 105 0.98 -0.24 15.41
CA LYS A 105 -0.23 -0.92 15.86
C LYS A 105 0.09 -2.21 16.62
N GLU A 106 1.04 -2.99 16.12
CA GLU A 106 1.46 -4.23 16.77
C GLU A 106 2.19 -3.95 18.10
N LEU A 107 3.05 -2.93 18.15
CA LEU A 107 3.68 -2.49 19.40
C LEU A 107 2.66 -2.03 20.45
N SER A 108 1.63 -1.29 20.04
CA SER A 108 0.52 -0.89 20.93
C SER A 108 -0.22 -2.09 21.50
N ARG A 109 -0.51 -3.09 20.66
CA ARG A 109 -1.16 -4.34 21.08
C ARG A 109 -0.32 -5.09 22.12
N HIS A 110 1.00 -5.12 21.94
CA HIS A 110 1.91 -5.73 22.92
C HIS A 110 1.97 -4.94 24.23
N GLN A 111 1.87 -3.61 24.18
CA GLN A 111 1.81 -2.76 25.37
C GLN A 111 0.54 -3.03 26.19
N GLU A 112 -0.63 -3.09 25.55
CA GLU A 112 -1.91 -3.39 26.22
C GLU A 112 -1.85 -4.75 26.94
N ILE A 113 -1.32 -5.79 26.29
CA ILE A 113 -1.16 -7.13 26.90
C ILE A 113 -0.23 -7.09 28.11
N TRP A 114 0.85 -6.33 28.03
CA TRP A 114 1.79 -6.18 29.14
C TRP A 114 1.12 -5.51 30.35
N GLU A 115 0.30 -4.48 30.12
CA GLU A 115 -0.47 -3.79 31.17
C GLU A 115 -1.47 -4.72 31.84
N GLU A 116 -2.24 -5.49 31.07
CA GLU A 116 -3.18 -6.49 31.59
C GLU A 116 -2.47 -7.54 32.48
N GLN A 117 -1.29 -8.00 32.06
CA GLN A 117 -0.48 -8.95 32.84
C GLN A 117 -0.01 -8.35 34.17
N GLN A 118 0.35 -7.07 34.19
CA GLN A 118 0.72 -6.39 35.43
C GLN A 118 -0.45 -6.27 36.39
N GLU A 119 -1.64 -5.91 35.91
CA GLU A 119 -2.83 -5.82 36.74
C GLU A 119 -3.22 -7.16 37.36
N LEU A 120 -3.10 -8.26 36.61
CA LEU A 120 -3.33 -9.62 37.10
C LEU A 120 -2.30 -10.05 38.14
N SER A 121 -1.04 -9.62 37.99
CA SER A 121 0.02 -9.95 38.96
C SER A 121 -0.12 -9.22 40.30
N ILE A 122 -0.88 -8.12 40.34
CA ILE A 122 -1.07 -7.29 41.56
C ILE A 122 -2.30 -7.76 42.37
N LYS A 123 -3.21 -8.52 41.75
CA LYS A 123 -4.41 -9.09 42.39
C LYS A 123 -4.13 -10.47 42.98
#